data_AF-A0A928JSP5-F1
#
_entry.id   AF-A0A928JSP5-F1
#
_cell.length_a   1.000
_cell.length_b   1.000
_cell.length_c   1.000
_cell.angle_alpha   90.00
_cell.angle_beta   90.00
_cell.angle_gamma   90.00
#
_symmetry.space_group_name_H-M   'P 1'
#
loop_
_entity.id
_entity.type
_entity.pdbx_description
1 polymer ?
#
loop_
_entity_poly.entity_id
_entity_poly.type
_entity_poly.pdbx_seq_one_letter_code
_entity_poly.pdbx_strand_id
1 'polypeptide(L)'
;MIKKIIKRILCLIFAIILCFSSFIVPVSADEVPIEEDDTIYILAIGNSYSNNASYYVSSIAYGLGKKVSVVSLYDDGCTLERHVKWYKQNAQEYEFYIDGVNYSKPKKNTMKEAFALYDYDYVTIQQGSGPATTFSTYEPYLTELNGIIKKHLPNAKILIHQTWSYSEHDALGNGPYWKVAYKSSLDMFGKIENAYEKAAQKIGLNPEKDIIPVGKAIQLAKDEYGFGDFYIEGNLSTYDKCADGALYNDNVNHLNLRGRYIAGCVWVEKILGLDCRETTCAESGMFSEEETMVMRQIAHEVVTGEVQCVVGDWRVVPYERVDNDTFEKEKGVKLVHFMGEAPADGTVTIPADFDGQKVLMVDETAFKYVDGIKKVIIPANIEFEENAFKGIEKEVVAVKNENDKLSKEKGNADGSLTLIIIAVIAVIIVIGAVIVIITLKNKKR
;
A
#
# COMPACT_ATOMS: atom_id res chain seq x y z
N MET A 1 23.87 -28.16 44.17
CA MET A 1 24.15 -28.16 42.72
C MET A 1 23.32 -27.10 41.98
N ILE A 2 21.99 -27.11 42.14
CA ILE A 2 21.04 -26.19 41.46
C ILE A 2 21.34 -24.69 41.69
N LYS A 3 21.64 -24.26 42.93
CA LYS A 3 21.98 -22.85 43.23
C LYS A 3 23.23 -22.33 42.50
N LYS A 4 24.21 -23.20 42.22
CA LYS A 4 25.42 -22.83 41.45
C LYS A 4 25.13 -22.69 39.96
N ILE A 5 24.19 -23.47 39.44
CA ILE A 5 23.74 -23.42 38.04
C ILE A 5 22.93 -22.14 37.80
N ILE A 6 21.99 -21.82 38.70
CA ILE A 6 21.18 -20.58 38.62
C ILE A 6 22.07 -19.33 38.64
N LYS A 7 23.09 -19.29 39.51
CA LYS A 7 24.03 -18.16 39.57
C LYS A 7 24.85 -18.01 38.28
N ARG A 8 25.23 -19.12 37.64
CA ARG A 8 25.95 -19.09 36.35
C ARG A 8 25.06 -18.62 35.20
N ILE A 9 23.79 -19.04 35.17
CA ILE A 9 22.81 -18.60 34.16
C ILE A 9 22.52 -17.11 34.33
N LEU A 10 22.32 -16.62 35.55
CA LEU A 10 22.11 -15.20 35.82
C LEU A 10 23.32 -14.35 35.43
N CYS A 11 24.55 -14.81 35.71
CA CYS A 11 25.76 -14.11 35.25
C CYS A 11 25.88 -14.10 33.72
N LEU A 12 25.45 -15.17 33.03
CA LEU A 12 25.46 -15.23 31.57
C LEU A 12 24.44 -14.28 30.96
N ILE A 13 23.22 -14.23 31.51
CA ILE A 13 22.17 -13.30 31.09
C ILE A 13 22.61 -11.86 31.34
N PHE A 14 23.24 -11.57 32.49
CA PHE A 14 23.73 -10.24 32.80
C PHE A 14 24.90 -9.81 31.90
N ALA A 15 25.78 -10.74 31.51
CA ALA A 15 26.85 -10.49 30.54
C ALA A 15 26.30 -10.26 29.12
N ILE A 16 25.27 -11.00 28.72
CA ILE A 16 24.58 -10.80 27.43
C ILE A 16 23.89 -9.42 27.41
N ILE A 17 23.19 -9.04 28.48
CA ILE A 17 22.54 -7.72 28.59
C ILE A 17 23.57 -6.59 28.54
N LEU A 18 24.73 -6.74 29.19
CA LEU A 18 25.83 -5.75 29.14
C LEU A 18 26.52 -5.68 27.77
N CYS A 19 26.59 -6.79 27.02
CA CYS A 19 27.09 -6.81 25.64
C CYS A 19 26.10 -6.18 24.65
N PHE A 20 24.78 -6.25 24.90
CA PHE A 20 23.76 -5.59 24.08
C PHE A 20 23.51 -4.12 24.47
N SER A 21 23.81 -3.71 25.71
CA SER A 21 23.63 -2.31 26.14
C SER A 21 24.75 -1.35 25.73
N SER A 22 25.82 -1.87 25.09
CA SER A 22 27.02 -1.08 24.77
C SER A 22 27.13 -0.67 23.29
N PHE A 23 26.08 -0.89 22.48
CA PHE A 23 25.99 -0.46 21.09
C PHE A 23 24.69 0.27 20.75
N ILE A 24 24.15 1.04 21.71
CA ILE A 24 23.29 2.16 21.36
C ILE A 24 24.17 3.40 21.45
N VAL A 25 25.00 3.60 20.42
CA VAL A 25 25.42 4.96 20.13
C VAL A 25 24.14 5.65 19.67
N PRO A 26 23.65 6.70 20.35
CA PRO A 26 22.65 7.55 19.72
C PRO A 26 23.32 8.09 18.46
N VAL A 27 22.88 7.63 17.29
CA VAL A 27 23.21 8.28 16.02
C VAL A 27 22.72 9.71 16.18
N SER A 28 23.66 10.64 16.36
CA SER A 28 23.38 12.06 16.20
C SER A 28 22.99 12.21 14.73
N ALA A 29 21.71 12.52 14.50
CA ALA A 29 21.14 12.71 13.16
C ALA A 29 21.55 14.07 12.55
N ASP A 30 22.75 14.55 12.86
CA ASP A 30 23.17 15.92 12.54
C ASP A 30 24.06 16.00 11.28
N GLU A 31 24.53 14.86 10.74
CA GLU A 31 25.38 14.84 9.55
C GLU A 31 24.69 14.12 8.39
N VAL A 32 24.70 14.78 7.23
CA VAL A 32 24.23 14.22 5.97
C VAL A 32 24.99 12.91 5.67
N PRO A 33 24.30 11.82 5.28
CA PRO A 33 24.97 10.56 4.98
C PRO A 33 26.06 10.75 3.92
N ILE A 34 27.13 9.98 4.04
CA ILE A 34 28.17 9.94 3.01
C ILE A 34 27.70 9.08 1.83
N GLU A 35 28.21 9.39 0.64
CA GLU A 35 27.98 8.59 -0.55
C GLU A 35 28.55 7.17 -0.35
N GLU A 36 27.77 6.15 -0.71
CA GLU A 36 28.13 4.74 -0.60
C GLU A 36 28.21 4.09 -1.98
N ASP A 37 29.25 3.27 -2.19
CA ASP A 37 29.37 2.42 -3.37
C ASP A 37 28.13 1.50 -3.54
N ASP A 38 27.80 1.19 -4.79
CA ASP A 38 26.67 0.34 -5.20
C ASP A 38 25.28 0.83 -4.78
N THR A 39 25.15 2.12 -4.43
CA THR A 39 23.87 2.77 -4.10
C THR A 39 23.33 3.55 -5.29
N ILE A 40 22.04 3.39 -5.57
CA ILE A 40 21.34 4.19 -6.58
C ILE A 40 20.84 5.48 -5.93
N TYR A 41 21.25 6.63 -6.46
CA TYR A 41 20.88 7.94 -5.91
C TYR A 41 19.79 8.61 -6.74
N ILE A 42 18.74 9.07 -6.05
CA ILE A 42 17.58 9.73 -6.67
C ILE A 42 17.42 11.13 -6.07
N LEU A 43 17.41 12.16 -6.91
CA LEU A 43 17.05 13.52 -6.50
C LEU A 43 15.58 13.80 -6.86
N ALA A 44 14.75 14.03 -5.85
CA ALA A 44 13.37 14.45 -6.04
C ALA A 44 13.24 15.98 -5.94
N ILE A 45 13.00 16.65 -7.07
CA ILE A 45 12.71 18.08 -7.13
C ILE A 45 11.19 18.27 -7.06
N GLY A 46 10.70 18.58 -5.87
CA GLY A 46 9.28 18.68 -5.61
C GLY A 46 8.95 19.41 -4.31
N ASN A 47 8.11 18.78 -3.49
CA ASN A 47 7.49 19.36 -2.31
C ASN A 47 7.02 18.24 -1.35
N SER A 48 5.98 18.50 -0.57
CA SER A 48 5.38 17.50 0.31
C SER A 48 4.92 16.22 -0.41
N TYR A 49 4.57 16.28 -1.70
CA TYR A 49 4.15 15.12 -2.48
C TYR A 49 5.33 14.22 -2.84
N SER A 50 6.50 14.79 -3.18
CA SER A 50 7.70 13.99 -3.37
C SER A 50 8.16 13.36 -2.06
N ASN A 51 8.05 14.07 -0.93
CA ASN A 51 8.29 13.48 0.40
C ASN A 51 7.33 12.32 0.72
N ASN A 52 6.06 12.41 0.32
CA ASN A 52 5.11 11.30 0.49
C ASN A 52 5.51 10.10 -0.35
N ALA A 53 5.87 10.31 -1.62
CA ALA A 53 6.20 9.23 -2.53
C ALA A 53 7.55 8.56 -2.22
N SER A 54 8.54 9.32 -1.77
CA SER A 54 9.88 8.79 -1.48
C SER A 54 9.99 8.06 -0.15
N TYR A 55 9.02 8.23 0.76
CA TYR A 55 9.12 7.84 2.16
C TYR A 55 9.55 6.37 2.38
N TYR A 56 9.06 5.44 1.56
CA TYR A 56 9.37 4.01 1.68
C TYR A 56 10.29 3.47 0.58
N VAL A 57 10.76 4.30 -0.35
CA VAL A 57 11.52 3.82 -1.52
C VAL A 57 12.74 3.02 -1.09
N SER A 58 13.51 3.56 -0.15
CA SER A 58 14.77 2.97 0.30
C SER A 58 14.56 1.67 1.08
N SER A 59 13.51 1.59 1.91
CA SER A 59 13.17 0.37 2.66
C SER A 59 12.61 -0.73 1.75
N ILE A 60 11.72 -0.39 0.81
CA ILE A 60 11.17 -1.33 -0.18
C ILE A 60 12.30 -1.88 -1.07
N ALA A 61 13.17 -1.02 -1.59
CA ALA A 61 14.30 -1.41 -2.42
C ALA A 61 15.29 -2.30 -1.66
N TYR A 62 15.55 -1.99 -0.38
CA TYR A 62 16.40 -2.83 0.48
C TYR A 62 15.81 -4.23 0.65
N GLY A 63 14.49 -4.34 0.84
CA GLY A 63 13.78 -5.62 0.86
C GLY A 63 13.90 -6.45 -0.42
N LEU A 64 14.25 -5.80 -1.54
CA LEU A 64 14.51 -6.41 -2.85
C LEU A 64 16.02 -6.55 -3.14
N GLY A 65 16.87 -6.34 -2.14
CA GLY A 65 18.33 -6.49 -2.26
C GLY A 65 19.02 -5.36 -3.03
N LYS A 66 18.41 -4.17 -3.12
CA LYS A 66 19.02 -2.98 -3.71
C LYS A 66 19.21 -1.87 -2.69
N LYS A 67 20.37 -1.21 -2.75
CA LYS A 67 20.62 0.04 -2.03
C LYS A 67 20.12 1.21 -2.87
N VAL A 68 19.24 2.01 -2.29
CA VAL A 68 18.72 3.23 -2.89
C VAL A 68 18.72 4.30 -1.82
N SER A 69 19.07 5.53 -2.18
CA SER A 69 18.85 6.69 -1.32
C SER A 69 18.16 7.80 -2.11
N VAL A 70 17.14 8.41 -1.50
CA VAL A 70 16.36 9.47 -2.10
C VAL A 70 16.58 10.77 -1.35
N VAL A 71 17.09 11.77 -2.05
CA VAL A 71 17.17 13.15 -1.59
C VAL A 71 15.96 13.91 -2.11
N SER A 72 15.06 14.31 -1.22
CA SER A 72 13.94 15.19 -1.56
C SER A 72 14.31 16.64 -1.27
N LEU A 73 14.33 17.44 -2.33
CA LEU A 73 14.52 18.88 -2.30
C LEU A 73 13.18 19.55 -1.93
N TYR A 74 12.91 19.65 -0.63
CA TYR A 74 11.61 20.00 -0.10
C TYR A 74 11.43 21.50 0.11
N ASP A 75 10.32 22.02 -0.41
CA ASP A 75 9.65 23.22 0.05
C ASP A 75 8.14 23.04 -0.03
N ASP A 76 7.41 23.65 0.91
CA ASP A 76 5.98 23.47 1.01
C ASP A 76 5.21 24.08 -0.16
N GLY A 77 4.39 23.26 -0.82
CA GLY A 77 3.62 23.65 -2.01
C GLY A 77 4.47 24.17 -3.18
N CYS A 78 5.77 23.84 -3.24
CA CYS A 78 6.67 24.36 -4.27
C CYS A 78 6.19 24.02 -5.68
N THR A 79 6.17 25.03 -6.56
CA THR A 79 5.79 24.92 -7.97
C THR A 79 7.03 24.93 -8.87
N LEU A 80 6.88 24.52 -10.13
CA LEU A 80 7.96 24.61 -11.13
C LEU A 80 8.50 26.03 -11.26
N GLU A 81 7.62 27.03 -11.27
CA GLU A 81 7.99 28.46 -11.27
C GLU A 81 8.88 28.81 -10.08
N ARG A 82 8.50 28.35 -8.88
CA ARG A 82 9.23 28.64 -7.65
C ARG A 82 10.60 27.98 -7.65
N HIS A 83 10.72 26.72 -8.11
CA HIS A 83 12.01 26.06 -8.28
C HIS A 83 12.96 26.84 -9.19
N VAL A 84 12.47 27.28 -10.36
CA VAL A 84 13.28 28.07 -11.31
C VAL A 84 13.67 29.42 -10.70
N LYS A 85 12.74 30.11 -10.04
CA LYS A 85 13.00 31.38 -9.34
C LYS A 85 14.12 31.23 -8.31
N TRP A 86 14.03 30.23 -7.44
CA TRP A 86 15.00 30.03 -6.37
C TRP A 86 16.36 29.57 -6.85
N TYR A 87 16.42 28.74 -7.89
CA TYR A 87 17.67 28.43 -8.55
C TYR A 87 18.37 29.69 -9.10
N LYS A 88 17.62 30.55 -9.80
CA LYS A 88 18.16 31.81 -10.36
C LYS A 88 18.67 32.75 -9.28
N GLN A 89 17.99 32.79 -8.14
CA GLN A 89 18.35 33.63 -6.99
C GLN A 89 19.41 33.00 -6.08
N ASN A 90 19.78 31.74 -6.31
CA ASN A 90 20.60 30.95 -5.38
C ASN A 90 20.04 30.99 -3.94
N ALA A 91 18.72 30.89 -3.82
CA ALA A 91 18.02 31.08 -2.55
C ALA A 91 18.16 29.85 -1.64
N GLN A 92 18.39 30.08 -0.35
CA GLN A 92 18.44 29.05 0.70
C GLN A 92 17.03 28.79 1.24
N GLU A 93 16.22 28.11 0.45
CA GLU A 93 14.79 27.92 0.73
C GLU A 93 14.38 26.49 1.05
N TYR A 94 15.25 25.52 0.74
CA TYR A 94 14.91 24.11 0.80
C TYR A 94 15.32 23.43 2.11
N GLU A 95 14.54 22.45 2.53
CA GLU A 95 14.99 21.40 3.43
C GLU A 95 15.35 20.15 2.61
N PHE A 96 16.40 19.45 3.02
CA PHE A 96 16.80 18.16 2.48
C PHE A 96 16.24 17.07 3.37
N TYR A 97 15.32 16.29 2.80
CA TYR A 97 14.90 15.02 3.38
C TYR A 97 15.65 13.91 2.66
N ILE A 98 16.45 13.14 3.40
CA ILE A 98 17.17 11.99 2.86
C ILE A 98 16.56 10.76 3.50
N ASP A 99 15.95 9.90 2.68
CA ASP A 99 15.27 8.69 3.14
C ASP A 99 14.24 8.96 4.25
N GLY A 100 13.51 10.08 4.11
CA GLY A 100 12.48 10.51 5.06
C GLY A 100 12.98 11.28 6.28
N VAL A 101 14.30 11.40 6.47
CA VAL A 101 14.93 12.12 7.61
C VAL A 101 15.34 13.53 7.18
N ASN A 102 15.00 14.54 7.99
CA ASN A 102 15.34 15.94 7.71
C ASN A 102 16.76 16.28 8.21
N TYR A 103 17.65 16.66 7.28
CA TYR A 103 19.06 17.01 7.56
C TYR A 103 19.35 18.52 7.50
N SER A 104 18.31 19.37 7.50
CA SER A 104 18.44 20.82 7.29
C SER A 104 18.18 21.66 8.53
N LYS A 105 18.20 21.07 9.73
CA LYS A 105 18.03 21.85 10.96
C LYS A 105 19.40 22.28 11.50
N PRO A 106 19.65 23.59 11.73
CA PRO A 106 18.72 24.73 11.69
C PRO A 106 18.74 25.57 10.39
N LYS A 107 19.43 25.17 9.32
CA LYS A 107 19.62 26.00 8.11
C LYS A 107 19.06 25.35 6.85
N LYS A 108 18.28 26.13 6.11
CA LYS A 108 17.83 25.81 4.76
C LYS A 108 18.99 25.83 3.75
N ASN A 109 18.78 25.15 2.64
CA ASN A 109 19.76 24.90 1.58
C ASN A 109 19.28 25.42 0.22
N THR A 110 20.20 25.49 -0.72
CA THR A 110 19.99 25.84 -2.13
C THR A 110 19.85 24.60 -3.00
N MET A 111 19.24 24.76 -4.18
CA MET A 111 19.21 23.69 -5.18
C MET A 111 20.61 23.28 -5.66
N LYS A 112 21.59 24.20 -5.68
CA LYS A 112 22.96 23.88 -6.10
C LYS A 112 23.69 23.01 -5.08
N GLU A 113 23.43 23.20 -3.79
CA GLU A 113 23.94 22.31 -2.74
C GLU A 113 23.37 20.89 -2.90
N ALA A 114 22.08 20.77 -3.27
CA ALA A 114 21.48 19.47 -3.54
C ALA A 114 22.13 18.77 -4.75
N PHE A 115 22.41 19.50 -5.84
CA PHE A 115 23.10 18.95 -7.02
C PHE A 115 24.53 18.50 -6.74
N ALA A 116 25.18 19.06 -5.73
CA ALA A 116 26.56 18.72 -5.38
C ALA A 116 26.65 17.60 -4.33
N LEU A 117 25.51 17.05 -3.89
CA LEU A 117 25.50 16.15 -2.74
C LEU A 117 25.94 14.73 -3.08
N TYR A 118 25.45 14.17 -4.18
CA TYR A 118 25.75 12.81 -4.67
C TYR A 118 25.83 12.79 -6.20
N ASP A 119 26.43 11.75 -6.79
CA ASP A 119 26.30 11.48 -8.22
C ASP A 119 24.96 10.78 -8.49
N TYR A 120 23.94 11.56 -8.85
CA TYR A 120 22.58 11.05 -9.01
C TYR A 120 22.41 10.23 -10.29
N ASP A 121 21.86 9.02 -10.15
CA ASP A 121 21.39 8.19 -11.28
C ASP A 121 20.09 8.72 -11.87
N TYR A 122 19.20 9.24 -11.02
CA TYR A 122 17.87 9.70 -11.43
C TYR A 122 17.49 11.05 -10.81
N VAL A 123 16.73 11.84 -11.57
CA VAL A 123 16.09 13.06 -11.08
C VAL A 123 14.60 13.00 -11.40
N THR A 124 13.74 13.14 -10.39
CA THR A 124 12.30 13.24 -10.58
C THR A 124 11.84 14.68 -10.52
N ILE A 125 10.97 15.09 -11.44
CA ILE A 125 10.35 16.42 -11.48
C ILE A 125 8.84 16.29 -11.35
N GLN A 126 8.22 17.20 -10.59
CA GLN A 126 6.76 17.33 -10.54
C GLN A 126 6.31 18.80 -10.54
N GLN A 127 5.02 19.02 -10.75
CA GLN A 127 4.37 20.32 -10.51
C GLN A 127 3.81 20.38 -9.08
N GLY A 128 3.54 21.60 -8.60
CA GLY A 128 2.75 21.82 -7.39
C GLY A 128 1.30 21.36 -7.58
N SER A 129 0.67 20.86 -6.53
CA SER A 129 -0.62 20.15 -6.63
C SER A 129 -1.77 21.03 -7.14
N GLY A 130 -1.82 22.31 -6.74
CA GLY A 130 -2.81 23.28 -7.21
C GLY A 130 -2.79 23.49 -8.73
N PRO A 131 -1.63 23.84 -9.34
CA PRO A 131 -1.51 24.02 -10.78
C PRO A 131 -1.38 22.72 -11.61
N ALA A 132 -1.28 21.54 -10.98
CA ALA A 132 -0.95 20.28 -11.64
C ALA A 132 -1.88 19.88 -12.81
N THR A 133 -3.13 20.31 -12.78
CA THR A 133 -4.16 19.99 -13.80
C THR A 133 -4.04 20.82 -15.08
N THR A 134 -3.20 21.85 -15.09
CA THR A 134 -3.18 22.86 -16.15
C THR A 134 -1.81 22.96 -16.78
N PHE A 135 -1.65 22.35 -17.96
CA PHE A 135 -0.36 22.30 -18.69
C PHE A 135 0.30 23.68 -18.90
N SER A 136 -0.47 24.74 -19.12
CA SER A 136 0.12 26.08 -19.31
C SER A 136 0.89 26.62 -18.10
N THR A 137 0.68 26.05 -16.90
CA THR A 137 1.46 26.40 -15.70
C THR A 137 2.81 25.71 -15.63
N TYR A 138 3.04 24.70 -16.47
CA TYR A 138 4.31 24.00 -16.55
C TYR A 138 5.31 24.85 -17.34
N GLU A 139 4.87 25.58 -18.37
CA GLU A 139 5.75 26.37 -19.23
C GLU A 139 5.79 27.86 -18.83
N PRO A 140 6.96 28.53 -18.95
CA PRO A 140 8.24 28.03 -19.48
C PRO A 140 9.07 27.22 -18.47
N TYR A 141 8.60 27.10 -17.23
CA TYR A 141 9.39 26.67 -16.08
C TYR A 141 9.89 25.23 -16.14
N LEU A 142 9.11 24.30 -16.72
CA LEU A 142 9.50 22.92 -16.93
C LEU A 142 10.68 22.82 -17.90
N THR A 143 10.59 23.51 -19.04
CA THR A 143 11.69 23.57 -20.01
C THR A 143 12.95 24.18 -19.39
N GLU A 144 12.80 25.27 -18.63
CA GLU A 144 13.94 25.89 -17.93
C GLU A 144 14.56 24.96 -16.88
N LEU A 145 13.75 24.33 -16.03
CA LEU A 145 14.22 23.42 -14.99
C LEU A 145 14.90 22.19 -15.59
N ASN A 146 14.36 21.60 -16.65
CA ASN A 146 14.99 20.52 -17.40
C ASN A 146 16.38 20.93 -17.94
N GLY A 147 16.51 22.15 -18.46
CA GLY A 147 17.79 22.71 -18.90
C GLY A 147 18.79 22.91 -17.76
N ILE A 148 18.30 23.34 -16.58
CA ILE A 148 19.11 23.47 -15.37
C ILE A 148 19.63 22.10 -14.91
N ILE A 149 18.77 21.10 -14.85
CA ILE A 149 19.14 19.74 -14.43
C ILE A 149 20.17 19.14 -15.38
N LYS A 150 19.92 19.18 -16.70
CA LYS A 150 20.87 18.66 -17.70
C LYS A 150 22.24 19.34 -17.66
N LYS A 151 22.30 20.59 -17.21
CA LYS A 151 23.56 21.32 -17.04
C LYS A 151 24.36 20.83 -15.83
N HIS A 152 23.71 20.54 -14.71
CA HIS A 152 24.38 20.18 -13.45
C HIS A 152 24.52 18.68 -13.23
N LEU A 153 23.56 17.90 -13.72
CA LEU A 153 23.46 16.46 -13.56
C LEU A 153 23.35 15.79 -14.95
N PRO A 154 24.38 15.87 -15.80
CA PRO A 154 24.30 15.43 -17.19
C PRO A 154 24.14 13.91 -17.37
N ASN A 155 24.53 13.13 -16.36
CA ASN A 155 24.45 11.67 -16.38
C ASN A 155 23.12 11.13 -15.83
N ALA A 156 22.39 11.94 -15.05
CA ALA A 156 21.17 11.52 -14.39
C ALA A 156 20.01 11.37 -15.39
N LYS A 157 19.27 10.26 -15.29
CA LYS A 157 18.03 10.07 -16.05
C LYS A 157 16.91 10.91 -15.43
N ILE A 158 16.32 11.79 -16.22
CA ILE A 158 15.19 12.61 -15.79
C ILE A 158 13.88 11.82 -15.96
N LEU A 159 13.05 11.82 -14.92
CA LEU A 159 11.72 11.23 -14.87
C LEU A 159 10.70 12.27 -14.40
N ILE A 160 9.44 12.06 -14.75
CA ILE A 160 8.33 12.90 -14.28
C ILE A 160 7.51 12.12 -13.25
N HIS A 161 7.35 12.69 -12.06
CA HIS A 161 6.48 12.14 -11.01
C HIS A 161 5.04 12.64 -11.22
N GLN A 162 4.16 11.78 -11.76
CA GLN A 162 2.74 12.10 -11.91
C GLN A 162 2.07 12.03 -10.53
N THR A 163 1.58 13.18 -10.07
CA THR A 163 0.87 13.31 -8.79
C THR A 163 -0.57 12.82 -8.87
N TRP A 164 -1.24 12.75 -7.72
CA TRP A 164 -2.62 12.29 -7.57
C TRP A 164 -3.63 13.45 -7.48
N SER A 165 -4.91 13.14 -7.66
CA SER A 165 -6.02 14.05 -7.37
C SER A 165 -6.26 14.18 -5.87
N TYR A 166 -6.99 15.22 -5.47
CA TYR A 166 -7.41 15.40 -4.08
C TYR A 166 -8.50 14.41 -3.68
N SER A 167 -8.70 14.19 -2.37
CA SER A 167 -9.80 13.36 -1.86
C SER A 167 -11.16 13.92 -2.32
N GLU A 168 -12.17 13.05 -2.46
CA GLU A 168 -13.56 13.51 -2.62
C GLU A 168 -14.03 14.29 -1.38
N HIS A 169 -13.46 14.02 -0.20
CA HIS A 169 -13.70 14.79 1.02
C HIS A 169 -13.07 16.19 0.97
N ASP A 170 -12.05 16.41 0.14
CA ASP A 170 -11.53 17.75 -0.12
C ASP A 170 -12.55 18.65 -0.84
N ALA A 171 -13.50 18.04 -1.57
CA ALA A 171 -14.59 18.79 -2.17
C ALA A 171 -15.46 19.53 -1.13
N LEU A 172 -15.32 19.19 0.15
CA LEU A 172 -15.98 19.84 1.26
C LEU A 172 -15.08 20.88 1.98
N GLY A 173 -13.75 20.82 1.81
CA GLY A 173 -12.76 21.61 2.57
C GLY A 173 -12.14 22.79 1.81
N ASN A 174 -11.73 22.62 0.54
CA ASN A 174 -10.99 23.65 -0.20
C ASN A 174 -11.84 24.81 -0.78
N GLY A 175 -13.03 25.05 -0.23
CA GLY A 175 -13.87 26.19 -0.56
C GLY A 175 -14.49 26.16 -1.98
N PRO A 176 -15.12 27.25 -2.41
CA PRO A 176 -15.92 27.31 -3.64
C PRO A 176 -15.12 27.09 -4.94
N TYR A 177 -13.80 27.29 -4.93
CA TYR A 177 -12.95 27.21 -6.13
C TYR A 177 -12.80 25.78 -6.67
N TRP A 178 -12.70 24.79 -5.78
CA TRP A 178 -12.64 23.37 -6.17
C TRP A 178 -13.89 22.95 -6.95
N LYS A 179 -15.08 23.25 -6.42
CA LYS A 179 -16.38 22.86 -7.00
C LYS A 179 -16.65 23.50 -8.35
N VAL A 180 -16.02 24.64 -8.64
CA VAL A 180 -16.12 25.31 -9.94
C VAL A 180 -15.16 24.69 -10.96
N ALA A 181 -13.98 24.23 -10.52
CA ALA A 181 -12.93 23.74 -11.40
C ALA A 181 -13.05 22.24 -11.75
N TYR A 182 -13.60 21.42 -10.85
CA TYR A 182 -13.64 19.96 -11.00
C TYR A 182 -14.99 19.36 -10.61
N LYS A 183 -15.43 18.38 -11.40
CA LYS A 183 -16.69 17.66 -11.14
C LYS A 183 -16.55 16.58 -10.06
N SER A 184 -15.36 16.02 -9.92
CA SER A 184 -15.00 14.93 -9.00
C SER A 184 -13.48 14.82 -8.87
N SER A 185 -13.01 14.02 -7.91
CA SER A 185 -11.60 13.62 -7.81
C SER A 185 -11.12 12.95 -9.10
N LEU A 186 -11.95 12.13 -9.73
CA LEU A 186 -11.66 11.48 -11.02
C LEU A 186 -11.53 12.50 -12.17
N ASP A 187 -12.38 13.53 -12.22
CA ASP A 187 -12.24 14.62 -13.21
C ASP A 187 -10.94 15.41 -13.02
N MET A 188 -10.54 15.66 -11.77
CA MET A 188 -9.24 16.27 -11.48
C MET A 188 -8.10 15.36 -11.93
N PHE A 189 -8.17 14.06 -11.61
CA PHE A 189 -7.12 13.10 -11.99
C PHE A 189 -6.95 13.02 -13.51
N GLY A 190 -8.04 12.94 -14.29
CA GLY A 190 -7.94 12.95 -15.75
C GLY A 190 -7.27 14.21 -16.32
N LYS A 191 -7.48 15.37 -15.69
CA LYS A 191 -6.78 16.62 -16.05
C LYS A 191 -5.31 16.60 -15.65
N ILE A 192 -4.98 16.04 -14.48
CA ILE A 192 -3.60 15.83 -14.03
C ILE A 192 -2.87 14.93 -15.02
N GLU A 193 -3.42 13.76 -15.33
CA GLU A 193 -2.84 12.78 -16.26
C GLU A 193 -2.52 13.44 -17.61
N ASN A 194 -3.50 14.14 -18.19
CA ASN A 194 -3.31 14.83 -19.46
C ASN A 194 -2.23 15.93 -19.41
N ALA A 195 -2.15 16.67 -18.31
CA ALA A 195 -1.13 17.72 -18.15
C ALA A 195 0.28 17.13 -18.03
N TYR A 196 0.44 16.02 -17.29
CA TYR A 196 1.71 15.34 -17.11
C TYR A 196 2.18 14.62 -18.40
N GLU A 197 1.28 14.05 -19.20
CA GLU A 197 1.62 13.52 -20.53
C GLU A 197 2.18 14.61 -21.44
N LYS A 198 1.51 15.77 -21.50
CA LYS A 198 1.99 16.93 -22.26
C LYS A 198 3.33 17.44 -21.73
N ALA A 199 3.50 17.45 -20.40
CA ALA A 199 4.75 17.83 -19.75
C ALA A 199 5.91 16.91 -20.17
N ALA A 200 5.73 15.59 -20.13
CA ALA A 200 6.75 14.64 -20.54
C ALA A 200 7.14 14.85 -22.01
N GLN A 201 6.14 14.92 -22.90
CA GLN A 201 6.38 15.16 -24.33
C GLN A 201 7.10 16.49 -24.58
N LYS A 202 6.75 17.54 -23.83
CA LYS A 202 7.33 18.88 -23.98
C LYS A 202 8.85 18.90 -23.75
N ILE A 203 9.35 18.10 -22.81
CA ILE A 203 10.79 18.00 -22.53
C ILE A 203 11.48 16.81 -23.23
N GLY A 204 10.78 16.17 -24.17
CA GLY A 204 11.32 15.09 -25.00
C GLY A 204 11.36 13.72 -24.33
N LEU A 205 10.57 13.52 -23.27
CA LEU A 205 10.42 12.24 -22.58
C LEU A 205 9.26 11.44 -23.18
N ASN A 206 9.32 10.11 -23.07
CA ASN A 206 8.23 9.23 -23.46
C ASN A 206 7.28 9.03 -22.27
N PRO A 207 6.00 9.44 -22.36
CA PRO A 207 5.04 9.28 -21.27
C PRO A 207 4.95 7.86 -20.70
N GLU A 208 4.98 6.82 -21.54
CA GLU A 208 4.86 5.43 -21.10
C GLU A 208 6.10 4.96 -20.32
N LYS A 209 7.28 5.50 -20.63
CA LYS A 209 8.56 5.02 -20.05
C LYS A 209 9.08 5.89 -18.94
N ASP A 210 8.81 7.19 -19.00
CA ASP A 210 9.51 8.19 -18.20
C ASP A 210 8.58 8.94 -17.22
N ILE A 211 7.27 8.64 -17.22
CA ILE A 211 6.36 9.04 -16.14
C ILE A 211 6.30 7.94 -15.07
N ILE A 212 6.45 8.33 -13.81
CA ILE A 212 6.21 7.51 -12.63
C ILE A 212 4.73 7.68 -12.25
N PRO A 213 3.86 6.66 -12.47
CA PRO A 213 2.41 6.81 -12.48
C PRO A 213 1.78 6.70 -11.08
N VAL A 214 2.27 7.47 -10.10
CA VAL A 214 1.76 7.41 -8.72
C VAL A 214 0.28 7.83 -8.67
N GLY A 215 -0.09 8.89 -9.37
CA GLY A 215 -1.48 9.34 -9.46
C GLY A 215 -2.42 8.23 -9.93
N LYS A 216 -2.03 7.50 -10.98
CA LYS A 216 -2.78 6.35 -11.50
C LYS A 216 -2.89 5.22 -10.48
N ALA A 217 -1.84 4.96 -9.71
CA ALA A 217 -1.86 3.97 -8.64
C ALA A 217 -2.88 4.33 -7.55
N ILE A 218 -2.87 5.59 -7.10
CA ILE A 218 -3.83 6.08 -6.10
C ILE A 218 -5.25 6.04 -6.66
N GLN A 219 -5.46 6.39 -7.93
CA GLN A 219 -6.78 6.30 -8.56
C GLN A 219 -7.26 4.85 -8.66
N LEU A 220 -6.41 3.92 -9.11
CA LEU A 220 -6.70 2.48 -9.17
C LEU A 220 -7.06 1.94 -7.78
N ALA A 221 -6.31 2.33 -6.76
CA ALA A 221 -6.53 1.90 -5.40
C ALA A 221 -7.90 2.36 -4.86
N LYS A 222 -8.32 3.59 -5.19
CA LYS A 222 -9.63 4.16 -4.82
C LYS A 222 -10.78 3.50 -5.55
N ASP A 223 -10.63 3.30 -6.86
CA ASP A 223 -11.72 2.79 -7.68
C ASP A 223 -11.94 1.30 -7.46
N GLU A 224 -10.86 0.52 -7.32
CA GLU A 224 -10.91 -0.91 -7.65
C GLU A 224 -10.54 -1.88 -6.55
N TYR A 225 -10.00 -1.38 -5.45
CA TYR A 225 -9.59 -2.22 -4.33
C TYR A 225 -10.36 -1.91 -3.05
N GLY A 226 -11.27 -0.93 -3.06
CA GLY A 226 -12.15 -0.62 -1.92
C GLY A 226 -11.39 -0.18 -0.66
N PHE A 227 -10.14 0.27 -0.80
CA PHE A 227 -9.21 0.50 0.31
C PHE A 227 -9.49 1.75 1.17
N GLY A 228 -10.65 2.39 1.01
CA GLY A 228 -10.98 3.64 1.68
C GLY A 228 -10.08 4.81 1.26
N ASP A 229 -10.10 5.89 2.03
CA ASP A 229 -9.39 7.12 1.68
C ASP A 229 -7.87 6.99 1.97
N PHE A 230 -7.05 7.11 0.92
CA PHE A 230 -5.57 7.07 0.99
C PHE A 230 -4.93 8.37 1.46
N TYR A 231 -5.75 9.27 1.95
CA TYR A 231 -5.35 10.59 2.42
C TYR A 231 -5.19 10.56 3.93
N ILE A 232 -4.39 11.48 4.47
CA ILE A 232 -4.30 11.62 5.92
C ILE A 232 -5.73 11.87 6.42
N GLU A 233 -6.25 10.98 7.28
CA GLU A 233 -7.50 11.23 8.00
C GLU A 233 -7.24 12.44 8.88
N GLY A 234 -7.57 13.63 8.35
CA GLY A 234 -7.66 14.82 9.13
C GLY A 234 -8.73 14.54 10.17
N ASN A 235 -8.32 14.33 11.41
CA ASN A 235 -9.22 14.47 12.53
C ASN A 235 -9.99 15.77 12.28
N LEU A 236 -11.32 15.71 12.14
CA LEU A 236 -12.20 16.85 11.83
C LEU A 236 -12.06 18.03 12.82
N SER A 237 -11.20 17.89 13.85
CA SER A 237 -10.82 18.89 14.83
C SER A 237 -9.66 19.81 14.45
N THR A 238 -8.87 19.53 13.39
CA THR A 238 -7.74 20.41 12.98
C THR A 238 -8.06 21.17 11.71
N TYR A 239 -9.14 21.94 11.73
CA TYR A 239 -9.29 23.03 10.77
C TYR A 239 -8.44 24.21 11.25
N ASP A 240 -7.45 24.60 10.46
CA ASP A 240 -6.82 25.90 10.67
C ASP A 240 -7.78 26.96 10.10
N LYS A 241 -8.28 27.83 10.98
CA LYS A 241 -9.15 28.94 10.58
C LYS A 241 -8.28 29.98 9.91
N CYS A 242 -8.43 30.14 8.60
CA CYS A 242 -7.92 31.32 7.91
C CYS A 242 -8.64 32.58 8.41
N ALA A 243 -8.00 33.74 8.29
CA ALA A 243 -8.51 35.03 8.78
C ALA A 243 -9.85 35.47 8.15
N ASP A 244 -10.27 34.82 7.07
CA ASP A 244 -11.54 35.01 6.36
C ASP A 244 -12.65 34.02 6.79
N GLY A 245 -12.35 33.11 7.74
CA GLY A 245 -13.28 32.09 8.21
C GLY A 245 -13.35 30.84 7.32
N ALA A 246 -12.50 30.72 6.29
CA ALA A 246 -12.37 29.49 5.53
C ALA A 246 -11.69 28.39 6.37
N LEU A 247 -12.23 27.19 6.28
CA LEU A 247 -11.78 25.99 6.96
C LEU A 247 -10.82 25.22 6.01
N TYR A 248 -9.51 25.46 6.10
CA TYR A 248 -8.51 24.72 5.30
C TYR A 248 -8.13 23.43 6.04
N ASN A 249 -8.07 22.31 5.33
CA ASN A 249 -7.58 21.05 5.88
C ASN A 249 -6.48 20.53 4.96
N ASP A 250 -5.22 20.77 5.29
CA ASP A 250 -4.06 20.27 4.53
C ASP A 250 -3.99 18.72 4.48
N ASN A 251 -4.85 18.00 5.19
CA ASN A 251 -4.80 16.53 5.23
C ASN A 251 -5.54 15.84 4.07
N VAL A 252 -6.37 16.56 3.32
CA VAL A 252 -7.26 15.98 2.28
C VAL A 252 -6.59 15.76 0.91
N ASN A 253 -5.35 16.23 0.76
CA ASN A 253 -4.58 16.13 -0.48
C ASN A 253 -3.21 15.44 -0.30
N HIS A 254 -2.77 15.21 0.95
CA HIS A 254 -1.57 14.44 1.27
C HIS A 254 -1.88 12.97 1.50
N LEU A 255 -0.97 12.09 1.10
CA LEU A 255 -1.12 10.66 1.29
C LEU A 255 -0.86 10.25 2.75
N ASN A 256 -1.73 9.39 3.27
CA ASN A 256 -1.46 8.65 4.49
C ASN A 256 -0.41 7.55 4.25
N LEU A 257 -0.11 6.78 5.29
CA LEU A 257 0.93 5.76 5.24
C LEU A 257 0.66 4.68 4.16
N ARG A 258 -0.61 4.35 3.85
CA ARG A 258 -0.95 3.42 2.77
C ARG A 258 -0.62 4.01 1.41
N GLY A 259 -1.07 5.25 1.17
CA GLY A 259 -0.79 5.96 -0.08
C GLY A 259 0.71 6.15 -0.31
N ARG A 260 1.47 6.48 0.74
CA ARG A 260 2.93 6.57 0.69
C ARG A 260 3.57 5.23 0.32
N TYR A 261 3.06 4.11 0.86
CA TYR A 261 3.58 2.78 0.55
C TYR A 261 3.33 2.39 -0.91
N ILE A 262 2.12 2.62 -1.42
CA ILE A 262 1.80 2.45 -2.84
C ILE A 262 2.73 3.31 -3.71
N ALA A 263 2.89 4.59 -3.38
CA ALA A 263 3.74 5.50 -4.12
C ALA A 263 5.22 5.05 -4.13
N GLY A 264 5.74 4.58 -2.99
CA GLY A 264 7.07 4.00 -2.88
C GLY A 264 7.25 2.76 -3.74
N CYS A 265 6.27 1.84 -3.75
CA CYS A 265 6.29 0.67 -4.63
C CYS A 265 6.32 1.08 -6.12
N VAL A 266 5.47 2.04 -6.52
CA VAL A 266 5.44 2.53 -7.91
C VAL A 266 6.78 3.15 -8.32
N TRP A 267 7.41 3.92 -7.42
CA TRP A 267 8.75 4.47 -7.67
C TRP A 267 9.79 3.36 -7.85
N VAL A 268 9.83 2.38 -6.94
CA VAL A 268 10.77 1.27 -7.01
C VAL A 268 10.59 0.47 -8.30
N GLU A 269 9.36 0.07 -8.63
CA GLU A 269 9.11 -0.69 -9.86
C GLU A 269 9.47 0.13 -11.11
N LYS A 270 9.07 1.40 -11.16
CA LYS A 270 9.29 2.22 -12.36
C LYS A 270 10.76 2.57 -12.57
N ILE A 271 11.47 2.90 -11.50
CA ILE A 271 12.86 3.38 -11.58
C ILE A 271 13.83 2.20 -11.69
N LEU A 272 13.62 1.15 -10.89
CA LEU A 272 14.55 0.03 -10.77
C LEU A 272 14.17 -1.19 -11.61
N GLY A 273 12.93 -1.26 -12.11
CA GLY A 273 12.43 -2.42 -12.85
C GLY A 273 12.31 -3.68 -12.00
N LEU A 274 12.15 -3.53 -10.68
CA LEU A 274 11.97 -4.63 -9.74
C LEU A 274 10.48 -4.88 -9.51
N ASP A 275 10.11 -6.14 -9.29
CA ASP A 275 8.75 -6.50 -8.89
C ASP A 275 8.59 -6.31 -7.39
N CYS A 276 7.80 -5.32 -6.99
CA CYS A 276 7.61 -5.01 -5.58
C CYS A 276 6.86 -6.10 -4.83
N ARG A 277 6.14 -6.99 -5.52
CA ARG A 277 5.41 -8.10 -4.87
C ARG A 277 6.34 -9.11 -4.21
N GLU A 278 7.57 -9.18 -4.68
CA GLU A 278 8.63 -10.02 -4.10
C GLU A 278 9.30 -9.40 -2.86
N THR A 279 9.00 -8.14 -2.51
CA THR A 279 9.59 -7.52 -1.32
C THR A 279 9.00 -8.13 -0.06
N THR A 280 9.85 -8.41 0.92
CA THR A 280 9.43 -8.79 2.27
C THR A 280 9.38 -7.60 3.22
N CYS A 281 9.62 -6.38 2.71
CA CYS A 281 9.55 -5.16 3.49
C CYS A 281 8.08 -4.73 3.64
N ALA A 282 7.34 -5.45 4.49
CA ALA A 282 6.24 -4.87 5.24
C ALA A 282 6.89 -4.19 6.43
N GLU A 283 6.76 -2.87 6.58
CA GLU A 283 7.20 -2.22 7.82
C GLU A 283 6.54 -2.94 8.99
N SER A 284 7.36 -3.65 9.75
CA SER A 284 6.90 -4.76 10.58
C SER A 284 5.88 -4.28 11.59
N GLY A 285 4.61 -4.64 11.38
CA GLY A 285 3.51 -4.38 12.30
C GLY A 285 2.63 -3.17 11.99
N MET A 286 2.87 -2.41 10.91
CA MET A 286 2.00 -1.28 10.54
C MET A 286 0.82 -1.67 9.64
N PHE A 287 1.00 -2.66 8.77
CA PHE A 287 -0.01 -3.17 7.84
C PHE A 287 -0.07 -4.69 7.90
N SER A 288 -1.21 -5.28 7.54
CA SER A 288 -1.29 -6.74 7.40
C SER A 288 -0.56 -7.21 6.13
N GLU A 289 -0.17 -8.50 6.08
CA GLU A 289 0.44 -9.05 4.87
C GLU A 289 -0.53 -8.95 3.69
N GLU A 290 -1.81 -9.26 3.91
CA GLU A 290 -2.87 -9.14 2.90
C GLU A 290 -3.00 -7.70 2.38
N GLU A 291 -2.93 -6.71 3.28
CA GLU A 291 -2.99 -5.29 2.94
C GLU A 291 -1.82 -4.87 2.06
N THR A 292 -0.59 -5.25 2.44
CA THR A 292 0.61 -4.94 1.65
C THR A 292 0.66 -5.69 0.33
N MET A 293 0.13 -6.92 0.25
CA MET A 293 0.02 -7.67 -1.00
C MET A 293 -0.79 -6.89 -2.03
N VAL A 294 -1.95 -6.36 -1.63
CA VAL A 294 -2.79 -5.57 -2.54
C VAL A 294 -2.11 -4.26 -2.94
N MET A 295 -1.47 -3.55 -1.99
CA MET A 295 -0.75 -2.31 -2.32
C MET A 295 0.40 -2.53 -3.33
N ARG A 296 1.15 -3.63 -3.17
CA ARG A 296 2.20 -4.04 -4.11
C ARG A 296 1.62 -4.42 -5.47
N GLN A 297 0.49 -5.13 -5.47
CA GLN A 297 -0.22 -5.47 -6.69
C GLN A 297 -0.70 -4.22 -7.45
N ILE A 298 -1.32 -3.25 -6.78
CA ILE A 298 -1.73 -1.98 -7.40
C ILE A 298 -0.56 -1.30 -8.10
N ALA A 299 0.59 -1.21 -7.43
CA ALA A 299 1.79 -0.62 -8.02
C ALA A 299 2.24 -1.38 -9.27
N HIS A 300 2.25 -2.70 -9.21
CA HIS A 300 2.59 -3.56 -10.34
C HIS A 300 1.68 -3.37 -11.55
N GLU A 301 0.37 -3.33 -11.33
CA GLU A 301 -0.64 -3.19 -12.40
C GLU A 301 -0.47 -1.87 -13.15
N VAL A 302 -0.20 -0.76 -12.44
CA VAL A 302 -0.06 0.54 -13.11
C VAL A 302 1.28 0.71 -13.82
N VAL A 303 2.34 0.04 -13.36
CA VAL A 303 3.68 0.15 -13.96
C VAL A 303 3.80 -0.77 -15.19
N THR A 304 3.27 -1.98 -15.10
CA THR A 304 3.37 -2.99 -16.17
C THR A 304 2.19 -2.98 -17.13
N GLY A 305 1.01 -2.55 -16.67
CA GLY A 305 -0.26 -2.74 -17.37
C GLY A 305 -0.85 -4.16 -17.22
N GLU A 306 -0.17 -5.07 -16.51
CA GLU A 306 -0.64 -6.44 -16.29
C GLU A 306 -1.55 -6.49 -15.06
N VAL A 307 -2.83 -6.82 -15.27
CA VAL A 307 -3.78 -7.05 -14.18
C VAL A 307 -3.70 -8.52 -13.76
N GLN A 308 -3.26 -8.81 -12.52
CA GLN A 308 -3.08 -10.20 -12.07
C GLN A 308 -4.11 -10.68 -11.04
N CYS A 309 -4.81 -9.76 -10.36
CA CYS A 309 -5.86 -10.12 -9.40
C CYS A 309 -7.22 -10.35 -10.09
N VAL A 310 -7.23 -11.02 -11.25
CA VAL A 310 -8.45 -11.32 -12.00
C VAL A 310 -8.59 -12.82 -12.17
N VAL A 311 -9.70 -13.38 -11.70
CA VAL A 311 -10.08 -14.77 -11.97
C VAL A 311 -11.41 -14.81 -12.70
N GLY A 312 -11.41 -15.37 -13.92
CA GLY A 312 -12.53 -15.24 -14.84
C GLY A 312 -12.86 -13.77 -15.09
N ASP A 313 -14.11 -13.40 -14.87
CA ASP A 313 -14.60 -12.02 -15.02
C ASP A 313 -14.53 -11.21 -13.72
N TRP A 314 -13.79 -11.65 -12.71
CA TRP A 314 -13.79 -11.04 -11.38
C TRP A 314 -12.43 -10.53 -10.97
N ARG A 315 -12.36 -9.27 -10.53
CA ARG A 315 -11.26 -8.79 -9.70
C ARG A 315 -11.45 -9.30 -8.27
N VAL A 316 -10.39 -9.87 -7.71
CA VAL A 316 -10.39 -10.50 -6.39
C VAL A 316 -9.28 -9.98 -5.51
N VAL A 317 -9.50 -9.94 -4.19
CA VAL A 317 -8.47 -9.62 -3.20
C VAL A 317 -8.38 -10.72 -2.14
N PRO A 318 -7.21 -10.97 -1.54
CA PRO A 318 -7.10 -11.86 -0.39
C PRO A 318 -8.07 -11.45 0.72
N TYR A 319 -8.75 -12.42 1.32
CA TYR A 319 -9.71 -12.21 2.39
C TYR A 319 -9.59 -13.30 3.45
N GLU A 320 -9.65 -12.90 4.71
CA GLU A 320 -9.68 -13.82 5.84
C GLU A 320 -10.98 -13.59 6.62
N ARG A 321 -11.80 -14.64 6.71
CA ARG A 321 -12.98 -14.66 7.56
C ARG A 321 -12.60 -15.22 8.92
N VAL A 322 -13.01 -14.53 9.98
CA VAL A 322 -12.92 -15.05 11.36
C VAL A 322 -14.28 -15.59 11.75
N ASP A 323 -14.35 -16.87 12.10
CA ASP A 323 -15.55 -17.46 12.67
C ASP A 323 -15.76 -16.91 14.09
N ASN A 324 -16.91 -16.28 14.33
CA ASN A 324 -17.17 -15.57 15.59
C ASN A 324 -17.35 -16.50 16.80
N ASP A 325 -17.63 -17.79 16.58
CA ASP A 325 -17.88 -18.76 17.66
C ASP A 325 -16.59 -19.52 18.03
N THR A 326 -15.76 -19.83 17.03
CA THR A 326 -14.56 -20.66 17.18
C THR A 326 -13.26 -19.85 17.15
N PHE A 327 -13.30 -18.59 16.68
CA PHE A 327 -12.14 -17.74 16.39
C PHE A 327 -11.19 -18.34 15.35
N GLU A 328 -11.62 -19.37 14.61
CA GLU A 328 -10.84 -19.94 13.52
C GLU A 328 -10.83 -18.98 12.32
N LYS A 329 -9.68 -18.92 11.66
CA LYS A 329 -9.44 -18.09 10.48
C LYS A 329 -9.55 -18.93 9.23
N GLU A 330 -10.49 -18.60 8.35
CA GLU A 330 -10.60 -19.18 7.02
C GLU A 330 -10.06 -18.21 5.98
N LYS A 331 -9.06 -18.66 5.20
CA LYS A 331 -8.47 -17.88 4.11
C LYS A 331 -9.17 -18.17 2.78
N GLY A 332 -9.36 -17.11 2.00
CA GLY A 332 -9.94 -17.17 0.67
C GLY A 332 -9.82 -15.82 -0.03
N VAL A 333 -10.79 -15.49 -0.88
CA VAL A 333 -10.84 -14.23 -1.62
C VAL A 333 -12.17 -13.50 -1.42
N LYS A 334 -12.09 -12.17 -1.49
CA LYS A 334 -13.22 -11.26 -1.64
C LYS A 334 -13.32 -10.84 -3.10
N LEU A 335 -14.51 -10.97 -3.69
CA LEU A 335 -14.80 -10.47 -5.04
C LEU A 335 -15.05 -8.97 -4.95
N VAL A 336 -14.20 -8.17 -5.61
CA VAL A 336 -14.27 -6.71 -5.52
C VAL A 336 -15.01 -6.11 -6.70
N HIS A 337 -14.73 -6.55 -7.94
CA HIS A 337 -15.43 -6.05 -9.12
C HIS A 337 -15.69 -7.14 -10.15
N PHE A 338 -16.90 -7.11 -10.72
CA PHE A 338 -17.21 -7.83 -11.95
C PHE A 338 -16.75 -7.01 -13.15
N MET A 339 -15.78 -7.54 -13.88
CA MET A 339 -15.16 -6.95 -15.06
C MET A 339 -15.77 -7.46 -16.38
N GLY A 340 -16.68 -8.43 -16.31
CA GLY A 340 -17.34 -9.02 -17.47
C GLY A 340 -18.48 -8.16 -18.03
N GLU A 341 -18.87 -8.44 -19.27
CA GLU A 341 -20.11 -7.88 -19.83
C GLU A 341 -21.33 -8.58 -19.22
N ALA A 342 -22.44 -7.86 -19.09
CA ALA A 342 -23.71 -8.46 -18.68
C ALA A 342 -24.13 -9.56 -19.67
N PRO A 343 -24.36 -10.81 -19.20
CA PRO A 343 -24.86 -11.87 -20.06
C PRO A 343 -26.20 -11.49 -20.72
N ALA A 344 -26.52 -12.09 -21.86
CA ALA A 344 -27.73 -11.75 -22.61
C ALA A 344 -29.04 -11.93 -21.80
N ASP A 345 -29.06 -12.89 -20.87
CA ASP A 345 -30.17 -13.13 -19.94
C ASP A 345 -30.10 -12.24 -18.67
N GLY A 346 -28.99 -11.52 -18.49
CA GLY A 346 -28.69 -10.66 -17.35
C GLY A 346 -28.34 -11.43 -16.07
N THR A 347 -28.03 -12.73 -16.14
CA THR A 347 -27.76 -13.55 -14.95
C THR A 347 -26.28 -13.77 -14.73
N VAL A 348 -25.75 -13.34 -13.57
CA VAL A 348 -24.39 -13.64 -13.13
C VAL A 348 -24.41 -14.66 -12.00
N THR A 349 -23.53 -15.66 -12.06
CA THR A 349 -23.35 -16.63 -10.98
C THR A 349 -22.01 -16.39 -10.30
N ILE A 350 -22.05 -16.15 -8.99
CA ILE A 350 -20.87 -16.11 -8.14
C ILE A 350 -20.39 -17.56 -7.97
N PRO A 351 -19.15 -17.90 -8.31
CA PRO A 351 -18.64 -19.23 -8.05
C PRO A 351 -18.20 -19.39 -6.59
N ALA A 352 -18.25 -20.62 -6.10
CA ALA A 352 -17.84 -20.96 -4.73
C ALA A 352 -16.32 -20.96 -4.55
N ASP A 353 -15.58 -21.15 -5.64
CA ASP A 353 -14.13 -21.22 -5.69
C ASP A 353 -13.61 -20.75 -7.06
N PHE A 354 -12.35 -20.33 -7.09
CA PHE A 354 -11.64 -19.80 -8.25
C PHE A 354 -10.17 -20.20 -8.17
N ASP A 355 -9.69 -21.00 -9.13
CA ASP A 355 -8.30 -21.50 -9.18
C ASP A 355 -7.77 -22.06 -7.86
N GLY A 356 -8.64 -22.79 -7.13
CA GLY A 356 -8.31 -23.39 -5.84
C GLY A 356 -8.40 -22.45 -4.64
N GLN A 357 -8.76 -21.17 -4.83
CA GLN A 357 -9.05 -20.22 -3.77
C GLN A 357 -10.56 -20.17 -3.51
N LYS A 358 -10.97 -20.31 -2.24
CA LYS A 358 -12.38 -20.20 -1.86
C LYS A 358 -12.86 -18.76 -1.96
N VAL A 359 -14.02 -18.54 -2.55
CA VAL A 359 -14.69 -17.24 -2.48
C VAL A 359 -15.42 -17.15 -1.14
N LEU A 360 -15.15 -16.10 -0.38
CA LEU A 360 -15.70 -15.93 0.98
C LEU A 360 -16.59 -14.70 1.10
N MET A 361 -16.34 -13.65 0.32
CA MET A 361 -17.01 -12.36 0.44
C MET A 361 -17.28 -11.74 -0.93
N VAL A 362 -18.39 -11.02 -1.06
CA VAL A 362 -18.69 -10.11 -2.17
C VAL A 362 -18.70 -8.67 -1.63
N ASP A 363 -17.80 -7.84 -2.15
CA ASP A 363 -17.62 -6.44 -1.76
C ASP A 363 -18.81 -5.56 -2.15
N GLU A 364 -19.01 -4.45 -1.44
CA GLU A 364 -20.08 -3.49 -1.77
C GLU A 364 -19.98 -2.92 -3.20
N THR A 365 -18.76 -2.91 -3.77
CA THR A 365 -18.46 -2.39 -5.11
C THR A 365 -18.59 -3.41 -6.23
N ALA A 366 -18.86 -4.69 -5.92
CA ALA A 366 -18.87 -5.84 -6.85
C ALA A 366 -19.52 -5.58 -8.22
N PHE A 367 -20.63 -4.85 -8.26
CA PHE A 367 -21.39 -4.58 -9.48
C PHE A 367 -21.51 -3.09 -9.84
N LYS A 368 -20.65 -2.24 -9.26
CA LYS A 368 -20.74 -0.77 -9.39
C LYS A 368 -20.59 -0.25 -10.83
N TYR A 369 -19.82 -0.96 -11.66
CA TYR A 369 -19.41 -0.50 -13.00
C TYR A 369 -20.04 -1.31 -14.15
N VAL A 370 -21.03 -2.17 -13.86
CA VAL A 370 -21.69 -3.01 -14.86
C VAL A 370 -23.18 -2.73 -14.90
N ASP A 371 -23.67 -2.35 -16.08
CA ASP A 371 -25.10 -2.17 -16.35
C ASP A 371 -25.71 -3.45 -16.93
N GLY A 372 -27.02 -3.63 -16.76
CA GLY A 372 -27.76 -4.71 -17.43
C GLY A 372 -27.78 -6.06 -16.70
N ILE A 373 -27.17 -6.16 -15.52
CA ILE A 373 -27.34 -7.30 -14.62
C ILE A 373 -28.76 -7.29 -14.04
N LYS A 374 -29.46 -8.40 -14.20
CA LYS A 374 -30.85 -8.60 -13.77
C LYS A 374 -30.99 -9.64 -12.66
N LYS A 375 -29.99 -10.48 -12.44
CA LYS A 375 -30.04 -11.55 -11.44
C LYS A 375 -28.64 -11.94 -11.02
N VAL A 376 -28.45 -12.12 -9.72
CA VAL A 376 -27.20 -12.69 -9.17
C VAL A 376 -27.50 -13.96 -8.39
N ILE A 377 -26.81 -15.04 -8.73
CA ILE A 377 -26.89 -16.33 -8.04
C ILE A 377 -25.68 -16.45 -7.12
N ILE A 378 -25.91 -16.64 -5.82
CA ILE A 378 -24.86 -16.66 -4.80
C ILE A 378 -24.87 -18.01 -4.07
N PRO A 379 -23.75 -18.72 -3.98
CA PRO A 379 -23.57 -19.86 -3.10
C PRO A 379 -23.86 -19.52 -1.63
N ALA A 380 -24.54 -20.41 -0.90
CA ALA A 380 -25.01 -20.13 0.47
C ALA A 380 -23.93 -19.87 1.53
N ASN A 381 -22.66 -20.16 1.26
CA ASN A 381 -21.54 -20.02 2.18
C ASN A 381 -20.72 -18.73 1.97
N ILE A 382 -21.13 -17.89 1.02
CA ILE A 382 -20.48 -16.63 0.66
C ILE A 382 -21.21 -15.48 1.34
N GLU A 383 -20.44 -14.66 2.06
CA GLU A 383 -20.93 -13.42 2.68
C GLU A 383 -20.90 -12.26 1.67
N PHE A 384 -21.61 -11.18 1.98
CA PHE A 384 -21.59 -9.98 1.16
C PHE A 384 -21.77 -8.74 2.02
N GLU A 385 -21.12 -7.66 1.61
CA GLU A 385 -21.19 -6.36 2.30
C GLU A 385 -22.54 -5.68 2.04
N GLU A 386 -22.92 -4.79 2.95
CA GLU A 386 -24.12 -3.97 2.78
C GLU A 386 -23.99 -3.17 1.47
N ASN A 387 -24.98 -3.30 0.57
CA ASN A 387 -25.00 -2.68 -0.76
C ASN A 387 -24.22 -3.37 -1.89
N ALA A 388 -23.66 -4.57 -1.72
CA ALA A 388 -22.99 -5.32 -2.79
C ALA A 388 -23.80 -5.45 -4.11
N PHE A 389 -25.14 -5.42 -4.03
CA PHE A 389 -26.03 -5.56 -5.19
C PHE A 389 -26.82 -4.27 -5.49
N LYS A 390 -26.35 -3.12 -5.00
CA LYS A 390 -27.02 -1.84 -5.22
C LYS A 390 -27.05 -1.50 -6.71
N GLY A 391 -28.25 -1.28 -7.23
CA GLY A 391 -28.48 -0.98 -8.66
C GLY A 391 -28.92 -2.19 -9.49
N ILE A 392 -28.88 -3.41 -8.94
CA ILE A 392 -29.39 -4.61 -9.61
C ILE A 392 -30.90 -4.67 -9.43
N GLU A 393 -31.66 -4.45 -10.51
CA GLU A 393 -33.11 -4.26 -10.46
C GLU A 393 -33.91 -5.49 -10.01
N LYS A 394 -33.33 -6.71 -10.08
CA LYS A 394 -34.05 -7.96 -9.80
C LYS A 394 -33.19 -9.04 -9.10
N GLU A 395 -33.86 -9.71 -8.15
CA GLU A 395 -33.60 -11.02 -7.54
C GLU A 395 -32.13 -11.42 -7.24
N VAL A 396 -31.76 -11.37 -5.95
CA VAL A 396 -30.59 -12.07 -5.41
C VAL A 396 -31.04 -13.44 -4.90
N VAL A 397 -30.56 -14.53 -5.51
CA VAL A 397 -30.93 -15.90 -5.12
C VAL A 397 -29.75 -16.58 -4.44
N ALA A 398 -29.84 -16.72 -3.11
CA ALA A 398 -28.92 -17.56 -2.35
C ALA A 398 -29.29 -19.04 -2.54
N VAL A 399 -28.45 -19.80 -3.24
CA VAL A 399 -28.68 -21.23 -3.47
C VAL A 399 -28.06 -22.03 -2.34
N LYS A 400 -28.90 -22.65 -1.51
CA LYS A 400 -28.45 -23.66 -0.54
C LYS A 400 -28.01 -24.91 -1.30
N ASN A 401 -26.74 -25.28 -1.18
CA ASN A 401 -26.24 -26.54 -1.72
C ASN A 401 -26.99 -27.73 -1.09
N GLU A 402 -27.91 -28.36 -1.83
CA GLU A 402 -28.63 -29.56 -1.40
C GLU A 402 -27.75 -30.83 -1.35
N ASN A 403 -26.49 -30.74 -1.82
CA ASN A 403 -25.56 -31.88 -1.87
C ASN A 403 -24.92 -32.25 -0.52
N ASP A 404 -25.15 -31.49 0.56
CA ASP A 404 -24.48 -31.70 1.85
C ASP A 404 -25.22 -32.67 2.80
N LYS A 405 -26.37 -33.23 2.35
CA LYS A 405 -27.11 -34.26 3.12
C LYS A 405 -26.57 -35.68 2.94
N LEU A 406 -25.88 -36.00 1.84
CA LEU A 406 -25.35 -37.34 1.59
C LEU A 406 -23.95 -37.57 2.21
N SER A 407 -23.19 -36.52 2.53
CA SER A 407 -21.88 -36.61 3.19
C SER A 407 -22.01 -36.80 4.72
N LYS A 408 -23.00 -36.15 5.35
CA LYS A 408 -23.22 -36.21 6.81
C LYS A 408 -23.72 -37.56 7.32
N GLU A 409 -24.46 -38.33 6.51
CA GLU A 409 -24.89 -39.69 6.92
C GLU A 409 -23.76 -40.73 6.83
N LYS A 410 -22.76 -40.55 5.95
CA LYS A 410 -21.60 -41.45 5.88
C LYS A 410 -20.53 -41.14 6.95
N GLY A 411 -20.32 -39.87 7.30
CA GLY A 411 -19.32 -39.47 8.30
C GLY A 411 -19.68 -39.85 9.75
N ASN A 412 -20.97 -39.94 10.07
CA ASN A 412 -21.43 -40.24 11.44
C ASN A 412 -21.25 -41.72 11.85
N ALA A 413 -21.19 -42.64 10.89
CA ALA A 413 -20.96 -44.06 11.15
C ALA A 413 -19.49 -44.35 11.54
N ASP A 414 -18.52 -43.66 10.92
CA ASP A 414 -17.08 -43.85 11.17
C ASP A 414 -16.61 -43.16 12.46
N GLY A 415 -17.20 -42.01 12.81
CA GLY A 415 -16.91 -41.31 14.06
C GLY A 415 -17.33 -42.10 15.31
N SER A 416 -18.48 -42.79 15.25
CA SER A 416 -18.94 -43.66 16.34
C SER A 416 -18.03 -44.87 16.55
N LEU A 417 -17.54 -45.51 15.48
CA LEU A 417 -16.62 -46.64 15.59
C LEU A 417 -15.28 -46.23 16.19
N THR A 418 -14.77 -45.05 15.80
CA THR A 418 -13.51 -44.48 16.30
C THR A 418 -13.61 -44.12 17.79
N LEU A 419 -14.71 -43.50 18.22
CA LEU A 419 -14.96 -43.17 19.64
C LEU A 419 -15.09 -44.43 20.51
N ILE A 420 -15.73 -45.49 20.00
CA ILE A 420 -15.82 -46.79 20.70
C ILE A 420 -14.43 -47.42 20.84
N ILE A 421 -13.59 -47.38 19.80
CA ILE A 421 -12.22 -47.91 19.87
C ILE A 421 -11.38 -47.13 20.89
N ILE A 422 -11.46 -45.80 20.91
CA ILE A 422 -10.75 -44.96 21.89
C ILE A 422 -11.21 -45.27 23.33
N ALA A 423 -12.51 -45.43 23.54
CA ALA A 423 -13.06 -45.79 24.85
C ALA A 423 -12.58 -47.18 25.32
N VAL A 424 -12.51 -48.17 24.42
CA VAL A 424 -12.00 -49.51 24.75
C VAL A 424 -10.50 -49.47 25.09
N ILE A 425 -9.70 -48.69 24.35
CA ILE A 425 -8.26 -48.52 24.65
C ILE A 425 -8.06 -47.85 26.02
N ALA A 426 -8.86 -46.83 26.36
CA ALA A 426 -8.79 -46.16 27.66
C ALA A 426 -9.10 -47.13 28.82
N VAL A 427 -10.11 -47.99 28.66
CA VAL A 427 -10.45 -49.02 29.66
C VAL A 427 -9.32 -50.04 29.83
N ILE A 428 -8.68 -50.48 28.74
CA ILE A 428 -7.54 -51.41 28.79
C ILE A 428 -6.34 -50.79 29.53
N ILE A 429 -6.05 -49.50 29.30
CA ILE A 429 -4.97 -48.77 30.00
C ILE A 429 -5.25 -48.68 31.50
N VAL A 430 -6.50 -48.38 31.89
CA VAL A 430 -6.89 -48.31 33.31
C VAL A 430 -6.79 -49.68 33.98
N ILE A 431 -7.23 -50.75 33.31
CA ILE A 431 -7.10 -52.12 33.83
C ILE A 431 -5.62 -52.50 33.98
N GLY A 432 -4.77 -52.16 33.01
CA GLY A 432 -3.32 -52.38 33.08
C GLY A 432 -2.67 -51.65 34.26
N ALA A 433 -3.04 -50.39 34.49
CA ALA A 433 -2.54 -49.61 35.63
C ALA A 433 -2.97 -50.22 36.99
N VAL A 434 -4.22 -50.71 37.09
CA VAL A 434 -4.72 -51.37 38.30
C VAL A 434 -3.98 -52.69 38.57
N ILE A 435 -3.72 -53.49 37.53
CA ILE A 435 -2.94 -54.74 37.66
C ILE A 435 -1.51 -54.46 38.12
N VAL A 436 -0.85 -53.42 37.58
CA VAL A 436 0.49 -53.01 38.01
C VAL A 436 0.49 -52.57 39.48
N ILE A 437 -0.51 -51.80 39.90
CA ILE A 437 -0.65 -51.37 41.30
C ILE A 437 -0.86 -52.57 42.24
N ILE A 438 -1.70 -53.54 41.86
CA ILE A 438 -1.93 -54.77 42.64
C ILE A 438 -0.65 -55.62 42.72
N THR A 439 0.09 -55.74 41.62
CA THR A 439 1.34 -56.51 41.54
C THR A 439 2.44 -55.86 42.40
N LEU A 440 2.53 -54.53 42.42
CA LEU A 440 3.46 -53.78 43.27
C LEU A 440 3.08 -53.85 44.76
N LYS A 441 1.78 -53.97 45.09
CA LYS A 441 1.30 -54.16 46.47
C LYS A 441 1.61 -55.56 47.02
N ASN A 442 1.57 -56.59 46.17
CA ASN A 442 1.87 -57.98 46.56
C ASN A 442 3.38 -58.28 46.67
N LYS A 443 4.26 -57.47 46.06
CA LYS A 443 5.73 -57.59 46.23
C LYS A 443 6.28 -56.95 47.52
N LYS A 444 5.43 -56.30 48.32
CA LYS A 444 5.79 -55.65 49.60
C LYS A 444 5.23 -56.37 50.84
N ARG A 445 4.76 -57.60 50.70
CA ARG A 445 4.42 -58.50 51.82
C ARG A 445 5.38 -59.67 51.88
#